data_AF-A0A0R1JRY3-F1
#
_entry.id   AF-A0A0R1JRY3-F1
#
_cell.length_a   1.000
_cell.length_b   1.000
_cell.length_c   1.000
_cell.angle_alpha   90.00
_cell.angle_beta   90.00
_cell.angle_gamma   90.00
#
_symmetry.space_group_name_H-M   'P 1'
#
loop_
_entity.id
_entity.type
_entity.pdbx_description
1 polymer ?
#
loop_
_entity_poly.entity_id
_entity_poly.type
_entity_poly.pdbx_seq_one_letter_code
_entity_poly.pdbx_strand_id
1 'polypeptide(L)' 'MSSQYAWRVVRKVLLWLVIALIAVMIGAMIGYGIGGGDPLKVFLPSTWGHIADFLK' A
#
# COMPACT_ATOMS: atom_id res chain seq x y z
N MET A 1 5.39 -0.16 -31.17
CA MET A 1 4.39 0.51 -30.30
C MET A 1 4.60 2.01 -30.38
N SER A 2 3.55 2.81 -30.52
CA SER A 2 3.71 4.26 -30.45
C SER A 2 4.03 4.67 -29.00
N SER A 3 4.95 5.63 -28.82
CA SER A 3 5.34 6.15 -27.50
C SER A 3 4.12 6.59 -26.67
N GLN A 4 3.12 7.17 -27.33
CA GLN A 4 1.86 7.60 -26.70
C GLN A 4 1.00 6.43 -26.17
N TYR A 5 1.09 5.24 -26.78
CA TYR A 5 0.39 4.06 -26.27
C TYR A 5 1.06 3.55 -24.99
N ALA A 6 2.38 3.41 -25.00
CA ALA A 6 3.15 2.98 -23.83
C ALA A 6 2.89 3.90 -22.63
N TRP A 7 2.89 5.22 -22.84
CA TRP A 7 2.63 6.20 -21.79
C TRP A 7 1.21 6.12 -21.18
N ARG A 8 0.19 5.85 -22.00
CA ARG A 8 -1.18 5.63 -21.51
C ARG A 8 -1.28 4.38 -20.65
N VAL A 9 -0.61 3.30 -21.05
CA VAL A 9 -0.59 2.05 -20.28
C VAL A 9 0.12 2.27 -18.94
N VAL A 10 1.31 2.88 -18.95
CA VAL A 10 2.08 3.18 -17.72
C VAL A 10 1.26 4.01 -16.74
N ARG A 11 0.58 5.07 -17.22
CA ARG A 11 -0.29 5.90 -16.36
C ARG A 11 -1.43 5.09 -15.73
N LYS A 12 -2.08 4.22 -16.49
CA LYS A 12 -3.16 3.36 -15.96
C LYS A 12 -2.65 2.38 -14.93
N VAL A 13 -1.50 1.75 -15.20
CA VAL A 13 -0.87 0.82 -14.25
C VAL A 13 -0.50 1.55 -12.97
N LEU A 14 0.13 2.72 -13.08
CA LEU A 14 0.50 3.53 -11.91
C LEU A 14 -0.74 3.95 -11.09
N LEU A 15 -1.83 4.34 -11.75
CA LEU A 15 -3.09 4.68 -11.08
C LEU A 15 -3.63 3.49 -10.28
N TRP A 16 -3.71 2.31 -10.89
CA TRP A 16 -4.17 1.10 -10.20
C TRP A 16 -3.25 0.68 -9.06
N LEU A 17 -1.93 0.84 -9.21
CA LEU A 17 -0.96 0.59 -8.13
C LEU A 17 -1.19 1.53 -6.94
N VAL A 18 -1.44 2.81 -7.18
CA VAL A 18 -1.75 3.77 -6.12
C VAL A 18 -3.06 3.41 -5.42
N ILE A 19 -4.10 3.03 -6.18
CA ILE A 19 -5.38 2.58 -5.61
C ILE A 19 -5.18 1.34 -4.74
N ALA A 20 -4.42 0.36 -5.23
CA ALA A 20 -4.12 -0.86 -4.49
C ALA A 20 -3.36 -0.56 -3.18
N LEU A 21 -2.37 0.33 -3.23
CA LEU A 21 -1.63 0.76 -2.04
C LEU A 21 -2.57 1.42 -1.02
N ILE A 22 -3.45 2.32 -1.45
CA ILE A 22 -4.45 2.96 -0.58
C ILE A 22 -5.37 1.92 0.06
N ALA A 23 -5.86 0.95 -0.72
CA ALA A 23 -6.72 -0.12 -0.21
C ALA A 23 -6.02 -0.96 0.87
N VAL A 24 -4.74 -1.31 0.67
CA VAL A 24 -3.93 -2.00 1.67
C VAL A 24 -3.78 -1.16 2.94
N MET A 25 -3.48 0.14 2.81
CA MET A 25 -3.34 1.03 3.96
C MET A 25 -4.64 1.12 4.75
N ILE A 26 -5.78 1.31 4.09
CA ILE A 26 -7.10 1.36 4.74
C ILE A 26 -7.41 0.02 5.44
N GLY A 27 -7.18 -1.11 4.77
CA GLY A 27 -7.38 -2.43 5.38
C GLY A 27 -6.54 -2.64 6.63
N ALA A 28 -5.27 -2.22 6.60
CA ALA A 28 -4.39 -2.28 7.77
C ALA A 28 -4.88 -1.37 8.90
N MET A 29 -5.31 -0.14 8.59
CA MET A 29 -5.89 0.80 9.58
C MET A 29 -7.12 0.20 10.26
N ILE A 30 -8.01 -0.40 9.48
CA ILE A 30 -9.21 -1.10 10.00
C ILE A 30 -8.78 -2.25 10.91
N GLY A 31 -7.82 -3.08 10.50
CA GLY A 31 -7.30 -4.18 11.31
C GLY A 31 -6.74 -3.72 12.66
N TYR A 32 -5.95 -2.65 12.67
CA TYR A 32 -5.44 -2.04 13.90
C TYR A 32 -6.57 -1.52 14.80
N GLY A 33 -7.56 -0.84 14.22
CA GLY A 33 -8.70 -0.31 14.97
C GLY A 33 -9.57 -1.40 15.60
N ILE A 34 -9.85 -2.49 14.86
CA ILE A 34 -10.59 -3.65 15.38
C ILE A 34 -9.81 -4.34 16.51
N GLY A 35 -8.48 -4.38 16.41
CA GLY A 35 -7.60 -4.92 17.46
C GLY A 35 -7.46 -4.03 18.70
N GLY A 36 -8.16 -2.90 18.79
CA GLY A 36 -8.05 -1.94 19.89
C GLY A 36 -6.77 -1.09 19.88
N GLY A 37 -6.01 -1.14 18.78
CA GLY A 37 -4.83 -0.32 18.56
C GLY A 37 -5.14 1.00 17.88
N ASP A 38 -4.15 1.89 17.83
CA ASP A 38 -4.23 3.13 17.06
C ASP A 38 -4.09 2.84 15.55
N PRO A 39 -5.13 3.12 14.73
CA PRO A 39 -5.11 2.91 13.27
C PRO A 39 -3.96 3.64 12.56
N LEU A 40 -3.48 4.76 13.11
CA LEU A 40 -2.42 5.55 12.49
C LEU A 40 -1.04 4.90 12.62
N LYS A 41 -0.90 3.84 13.43
CA LYS A 41 0.36 3.10 13.54
C LYS A 41 0.83 2.49 12.23
N VAL A 42 -0.04 2.31 11.23
CA VAL A 42 0.36 1.86 9.88
C VAL A 42 1.40 2.76 9.21
N PHE A 43 1.49 4.03 9.61
CA PHE A 43 2.47 4.99 9.07
C PHE A 43 3.81 4.98 9.82
N LEU A 44 3.93 4.25 10.93
CA LEU A 44 5.18 4.14 11.68
C LEU A 44 6.11 3.13 11.02
N PRO A 45 7.40 3.46 10.78
CA PRO A 45 8.38 2.49 10.27
C PRO A 45 8.51 1.25 11.16
N SER A 46 8.35 1.39 12.48
CA SER A 46 8.42 0.29 13.43
C SER A 46 7.34 -0.78 13.22
N THR A 47 6.20 -0.43 12.62
CA THR A 47 5.10 -1.37 12.32
C THR A 47 5.50 -2.40 11.27
N TRP A 48 6.35 -1.99 10.31
CA TRP A 48 6.77 -2.82 9.19
C TRP A 48 8.06 -3.61 9.47
N GLY A 49 8.81 -3.23 10.51
CA GLY A 49 10.05 -3.89 10.88
C GLY A 49 9.88 -5.40 11.05
N HIS A 50 8.85 -5.84 11.77
CA HIS A 50 8.56 -7.26 11.97
C HIS A 50 8.19 -7.99 10.68
N ILE A 51 7.48 -7.34 9.75
CA ILE A 51 7.12 -7.93 8.45
C ILE A 51 8.38 -8.17 7.61
N ALA A 52 9.32 -7.22 7.63
CA ALA A 52 10.59 -7.39 6.93
C ALA A 52 11.44 -8.54 7.52
N ASP A 53 11.35 -8.77 8.83
CA ASP A 53 12.01 -9.90 9.47
C ASP A 53 11.35 -11.25 9.12
N PHE A 54 10.03 -11.30 8.87
CA PHE A 54 9.37 -12.49 8.34
C PHE A 54 9.79 -12.88 6.92
N LEU A 55 10.32 -11.93 6.14
CA LEU A 55 10.74 -12.14 4.75
C LEU A 55 12.23 -12.49 4.59
N LYS A 56 13.00 -12.45 5.67
CA LYS A 56 14.38 -12.98 5.73
C LYS A 56 14.35 -14.49 5.89
#